data_AF-A0A7W7SJH9-F1
#
_entry.id   AF-A0A7W7SJH9-F1
#
_cell.length_a   1.000
_cell.length_b   1.000
_cell.length_c   1.000
_cell.angle_alpha   90.00
_cell.angle_beta   90.00
_cell.angle_gamma   90.00
#
_symmetry.space_group_name_H-M   'P 1'
#
loop_
_entity.id
_entity.type
_entity.pdbx_description
1 polymer ?
#
loop_
_entity_poly.entity_id
_entity_poly.type
_entity_poly.pdbx_seq_one_letter_code
_entity_poly.pdbx_strand_id
1 'polypeptide(L)'
;MTDVEFVYEAPDISEDGGAVTWRWSVVNNTGSPVTQVVLTHRMSPPLPITRVSGPSEVLGEAVKSRWETLAADEQAEGEIVATMPDDLDGTVQISGRVTWQRT
;
A
#
# COMPACT_ATOMS: atom_id res chain seq x y z
N MET A 1 -6.70 15.02 -14.95
CA MET A 1 -6.90 14.35 -13.65
C MET A 1 -6.57 15.39 -12.58
N THR A 2 -7.23 15.35 -11.41
CA THR A 2 -7.08 16.37 -10.35
C THR A 2 -7.10 15.70 -8.98
N ASP A 3 -6.50 14.51 -8.86
CA ASP A 3 -6.48 13.71 -7.64
C ASP A 3 -5.12 13.03 -7.42
N VAL A 4 -4.95 12.43 -6.24
CA VAL A 4 -3.82 11.56 -5.92
C VAL A 4 -4.29 10.14 -6.15
N GLU A 5 -3.67 9.44 -7.09
CA GLU A 5 -4.07 8.10 -7.47
C GLU A 5 -3.11 7.07 -6.88
N PHE A 6 -3.62 5.91 -6.50
CA PHE A 6 -2.80 4.78 -6.09
C PHE A 6 -3.25 3.52 -6.83
N VAL A 7 -2.31 2.62 -7.10
CA VAL A 7 -2.57 1.33 -7.73
C VAL A 7 -1.75 0.23 -7.06
N TYR A 8 -2.27 -1.00 -7.14
CA TYR A 8 -1.51 -2.21 -6.84
C TYR A 8 -1.09 -2.89 -8.14
N GLU A 9 0.10 -3.48 -8.13
CA GLU A 9 0.47 -4.47 -9.13
C GLU A 9 -0.21 -5.81 -8.82
N ALA A 10 -0.12 -6.76 -9.78
CA ALA A 10 -0.54 -8.12 -9.52
C ALA A 10 0.26 -8.70 -8.34
N PRO A 11 -0.40 -9.40 -7.40
CA PRO A 11 0.29 -10.01 -6.27
C PRO A 11 1.26 -11.08 -6.75
N ASP A 12 2.41 -11.14 -6.10
CA ASP A 12 3.43 -12.18 -6.31
C ASP A 12 3.37 -13.17 -5.14
N ILE A 13 3.13 -14.44 -5.44
CA ILE A 13 3.07 -15.52 -4.45
C ILE A 13 4.37 -16.30 -4.54
N SER A 14 5.02 -16.56 -3.39
CA SER A 14 6.27 -17.32 -3.35
C SER A 14 6.07 -18.73 -3.90
N GLU A 15 7.15 -19.35 -4.41
CA GLU A 15 7.09 -20.69 -5.01
C GLU A 15 6.54 -21.76 -4.06
N ASP A 16 6.81 -21.61 -2.76
CA ASP A 16 6.31 -22.49 -1.70
C ASP A 16 4.87 -22.16 -1.25
N GLY A 17 4.32 -21.04 -1.70
CA GLY A 17 2.98 -20.58 -1.33
C GLY A 17 2.87 -19.99 0.09
N GLY A 18 3.97 -19.88 0.85
CA GLY A 18 3.98 -19.38 2.22
C GLY A 18 4.07 -17.86 2.35
N ALA A 19 4.28 -17.12 1.25
CA ALA A 19 4.31 -15.67 1.27
C ALA A 19 3.62 -15.04 0.07
N VAL A 20 3.05 -13.86 0.30
CA VAL A 20 2.48 -13.00 -0.74
C VAL A 20 3.08 -11.61 -0.64
N THR A 21 3.41 -11.04 -1.80
CA THR A 21 3.97 -9.70 -1.94
C THR A 21 3.02 -8.84 -2.76
N TRP A 22 2.62 -7.70 -2.20
CA TRP A 22 1.89 -6.66 -2.91
C TRP A 22 2.80 -5.45 -3.12
N ARG A 23 2.98 -5.07 -4.38
CA ARG A 23 3.62 -3.82 -4.75
C ARG A 23 2.56 -2.77 -5.05
N TRP A 24 2.81 -1.55 -4.61
CA TRP A 24 1.91 -0.43 -4.80
C TRP A 24 2.68 0.78 -5.29
N SER A 25 1.99 1.66 -6.01
CA SER A 25 2.47 3.00 -6.34
C SER A 25 1.39 4.04 -6.08
N VAL A 26 1.83 5.24 -5.71
CA VAL A 26 1.00 6.44 -5.55
C VAL A 26 1.59 7.55 -6.40
N VAL A 27 0.74 8.32 -7.06
CA VAL A 27 1.14 9.44 -7.91
C VAL A 27 0.24 10.64 -7.66
N ASN A 28 0.84 11.82 -7.54
CA ASN A 28 0.10 13.08 -7.42
C ASN A 28 -0.22 13.68 -8.79
N ASN A 29 -1.41 13.41 -9.31
CA ASN A 29 -1.90 13.94 -10.58
C ASN A 29 -2.67 15.27 -10.42
N THR A 30 -2.52 15.99 -9.31
CA THR A 30 -3.28 17.24 -9.06
C THR A 30 -2.68 18.47 -9.75
N GLY A 31 -1.47 18.38 -10.30
CA GLY A 31 -0.75 19.51 -10.93
C GLY A 31 -0.20 20.53 -9.93
N SER A 32 -0.22 20.23 -8.63
CA SER A 32 0.35 21.06 -7.55
C SER A 32 0.78 20.16 -6.38
N PRO A 33 1.70 20.60 -5.52
CA PRO A 33 2.07 19.81 -4.34
C PRO A 33 0.88 19.64 -3.39
N VAL A 34 0.73 18.42 -2.88
CA VAL A 34 -0.26 18.07 -1.84
C VAL A 34 0.45 17.74 -0.54
N THR A 35 -0.25 17.89 0.58
CA THR A 35 0.31 17.65 1.91
C THR A 35 -0.50 16.62 2.69
N GLN A 36 0.10 16.10 3.77
CA GLN A 36 -0.51 15.12 4.66
C GLN A 36 -1.07 13.91 3.91
N VAL A 37 -0.29 13.39 2.96
CA VAL A 37 -0.70 12.22 2.17
C VAL A 37 -0.58 10.98 3.05
N VAL A 38 -1.68 10.25 3.19
CA VAL A 38 -1.73 9.00 3.95
C VAL A 38 -2.39 7.93 3.09
N LEU A 39 -1.62 6.91 2.73
CA LEU A 39 -2.10 5.68 2.12
C LEU A 39 -2.27 4.64 3.22
N THR A 40 -3.49 4.12 3.37
CA THR A 40 -3.80 3.05 4.35
C THR A 40 -4.14 1.77 3.61
N HIS A 41 -3.40 0.70 3.88
CA HIS A 41 -3.61 -0.62 3.34
C HIS A 41 -4.26 -1.53 4.40
N ARG A 42 -5.23 -2.34 3.98
CA ARG A 42 -5.90 -3.34 4.82
C ARG A 42 -6.07 -4.65 4.07
N MET A 43 -5.85 -5.75 4.78
CA MET A 43 -5.99 -7.11 4.27
C MET A 43 -7.22 -7.76 4.88
N SER A 44 -7.88 -8.60 4.10
CA SER A 44 -8.99 -9.44 4.54
C SER A 44 -8.86 -10.83 3.92
N PRO A 45 -8.66 -11.90 4.72
CA PRO A 45 -8.43 -11.86 6.18
C PRO A 45 -7.11 -11.14 6.54
N PRO A 46 -6.92 -10.71 7.80
CA PRO A 46 -5.67 -10.13 8.25
C PRO A 46 -4.56 -11.18 8.18
N LEU A 47 -3.44 -10.82 7.53
CA LEU A 47 -2.25 -11.68 7.44
C LEU A 47 -1.10 -11.13 8.29
N PRO A 48 -0.21 -11.99 8.81
CA PRO A 48 1.02 -11.56 9.47
C PRO A 48 1.96 -10.86 8.48
N ILE A 49 2.19 -9.56 8.69
CA ILE A 49 3.08 -8.76 7.84
C ILE A 49 4.51 -8.96 8.31
N THR A 50 5.38 -9.41 7.40
CA THR A 50 6.79 -9.69 7.70
C THR A 50 7.70 -8.56 7.26
N ARG A 51 7.32 -7.79 6.24
CA ARG A 51 8.11 -6.68 5.71
C ARG A 51 7.24 -5.64 5.02
N VAL A 52 7.63 -4.38 5.16
CA VAL A 52 7.09 -3.25 4.40
C VAL A 52 8.24 -2.39 3.89
N SER A 53 8.05 -1.70 2.77
CA SER A 53 9.01 -0.74 2.22
C SER A 53 8.36 0.61 1.88
N GLY A 54 9.17 1.57 1.43
CA GLY A 54 8.76 2.97 1.25
C GLY A 54 8.60 3.68 2.61
N PRO A 55 7.80 4.75 2.69
CA PRO A 55 7.52 5.46 3.94
C PRO A 55 6.40 4.76 4.73
N SER A 56 6.45 3.43 4.81
CA SER A 56 5.38 2.58 5.34
C SER A 56 5.69 2.03 6.72
N GLU A 57 4.66 1.93 7.55
CA GLU A 57 4.71 1.34 8.89
C GLU A 57 3.52 0.40 9.12
N VAL A 58 3.74 -0.70 9.86
CA VAL A 58 2.67 -1.58 10.33
C VAL A 58 2.06 -0.98 11.59
N LEU A 59 0.75 -0.74 11.58
CA LEU A 59 -0.01 -0.15 12.67
C LEU A 59 -1.25 -0.99 12.97
N GLY A 60 -1.09 -1.95 13.88
CA GLY A 60 -2.12 -2.94 14.19
C GLY A 60 -2.39 -3.82 12.96
N GLU A 61 -3.65 -3.84 12.50
CA GLU A 61 -4.09 -4.64 11.35
C GLU A 61 -3.98 -3.91 10.00
N ALA A 62 -3.35 -2.74 9.97
CA ALA A 62 -3.20 -1.93 8.77
C ALA A 62 -1.72 -1.57 8.52
N VAL A 63 -1.37 -1.35 7.26
CA VAL A 63 -0.11 -0.67 6.89
C VAL A 63 -0.44 0.76 6.52
N LYS A 64 0.33 1.72 7.00
CA LYS A 64 0.19 3.12 6.59
C LYS A 64 1.47 3.64 5.99
N SER A 65 1.35 4.25 4.82
CA SER A 65 2.42 5.02 4.20
C SER A 65 2.10 6.50 4.30
N ARG A 66 3.07 7.31 4.72
CA ARG A 66 2.85 8.74 5.00
C ARG A 66 3.89 9.62 4.32
N TRP A 67 3.41 10.73 3.76
CA TRP A 67 4.25 11.79 3.22
C TRP A 67 3.79 13.13 3.79
N GLU A 68 4.74 13.95 4.25
CA GLU A 68 4.44 15.33 4.64
C GLU A 68 3.99 16.13 3.42
N THR A 69 4.71 15.96 2.31
CA THR A 69 4.42 16.56 1.01
C THR A 69 4.69 15.54 -0.09
N LEU A 70 3.85 15.56 -1.13
CA LEU A 70 4.08 14.85 -2.40
C LEU A 70 4.00 15.89 -3.52
N ALA A 71 5.10 16.13 -4.23
CA ALA A 71 5.18 17.15 -5.28
C ALA A 71 4.26 16.80 -6.46
N ALA A 72 3.98 17.79 -7.32
CA ALA A 72 3.21 17.56 -8.53
C ALA A 72 3.91 16.52 -9.41
N ASP A 73 3.15 15.55 -9.92
CA ASP A 73 3.63 14.44 -10.77
C ASP A 73 4.66 13.53 -10.08
N GLU A 74 4.91 13.71 -8.77
CA GLU A 74 5.78 12.83 -8.00
C GLU A 74 5.11 11.47 -7.80
N GLN A 75 5.88 10.43 -8.05
CA GLN A 75 5.50 9.04 -7.83
C GLN A 75 6.29 8.47 -6.66
N ALA A 76 5.61 7.73 -5.79
CA ALA A 76 6.22 6.93 -4.75
C ALA A 76 5.72 5.49 -4.83
N GLU A 77 6.58 4.56 -4.43
CA GLU A 77 6.33 3.12 -4.52
C GLU A 77 6.73 2.42 -3.23
N GLY A 78 6.20 1.22 -3.04
CA GLY A 78 6.63 0.33 -1.97
C GLY A 78 6.01 -1.04 -2.07
N GLU A 79 6.34 -1.86 -1.09
CA GLU A 79 5.95 -3.26 -1.02
C GLU A 79 5.41 -3.61 0.36
N ILE A 80 4.52 -4.60 0.38
CA ILE A 80 4.02 -5.23 1.60
C ILE A 80 4.16 -6.74 1.40
N VAL A 81 4.92 -7.38 2.28
CA VAL A 81 5.10 -8.83 2.31
C VAL A 81 4.40 -9.39 3.52
N ALA A 82 3.56 -10.39 3.31
CA ALA A 82 2.88 -11.10 4.38
C ALA A 82 3.07 -12.61 4.24
N THR A 83 3.06 -13.30 5.38
CA THR A 83 3.03 -14.76 5.43
C THR A 83 1.61 -15.24 5.16
N MET A 84 1.46 -16.24 4.30
CA MET A 84 0.21 -16.96 4.10
C MET A 84 0.19 -18.19 5.01
N PRO A 85 -0.76 -18.29 5.95
CA PRO A 85 -0.93 -19.48 6.78
C PRO A 85 -1.26 -20.72 5.93
N ASP A 86 -0.75 -21.89 6.32
CA ASP A 86 -1.03 -23.16 5.62
C ASP A 86 -2.52 -23.55 5.68
N ASP A 87 -3.24 -23.07 6.70
CA ASP A 87 -4.68 -23.28 6.94
C ASP A 87 -5.57 -22.21 6.28
N LEU A 88 -4.99 -21.32 5.47
CA LEU A 88 -5.73 -20.27 4.80
C LEU A 88 -6.57 -20.83 3.64
N ASP A 89 -7.84 -21.12 3.93
CA ASP A 89 -8.84 -21.45 2.92
C ASP A 89 -9.51 -20.18 2.37
N GLY A 90 -9.45 -19.97 1.04
CA GLY A 90 -10.24 -18.95 0.34
C GLY A 90 -9.42 -17.89 -0.38
N THR A 91 -9.89 -16.64 -0.34
CA THR A 91 -9.30 -15.51 -1.08
C THR A 91 -8.77 -14.46 -0.12
N VAL A 92 -7.52 -14.06 -0.30
CA VAL A 92 -6.95 -12.87 0.34
C VAL A 92 -7.21 -11.67 -0.53
N GLN A 93 -7.80 -10.64 0.07
CA GLN A 93 -8.00 -9.34 -0.56
C GLN A 93 -7.14 -8.30 0.13
N ILE A 94 -6.51 -7.44 -0.65
CA ILE A 94 -5.88 -6.22 -0.16
C ILE A 94 -6.64 -5.02 -0.71
N SER A 95 -6.85 -4.01 0.13
CA SER A 95 -7.45 -2.74 -0.24
C SER A 95 -6.58 -1.59 0.24
N GLY A 96 -6.48 -0.55 -0.59
CA GLY A 96 -5.79 0.68 -0.26
C GLY A 96 -6.79 1.84 -0.21
N ARG A 97 -6.51 2.84 0.62
CA ARG A 97 -7.19 4.13 0.59
C ARG A 97 -6.18 5.23 0.78
N VAL A 98 -6.09 6.13 -0.19
CA VAL A 98 -5.30 7.35 -0.10
C VAL A 98 -6.18 8.51 0.40
N THR A 99 -5.59 9.36 1.25
CA THR A 99 -6.17 10.63 1.71
C THR A 99 -5.08 11.69 1.67
N TRP A 100 -5.44 12.94 1.38
CA TRP A 100 -4.50 14.03 1.15
C TRP A 100 -5.18 15.38 1.36
N GLN A 101 -4.38 16.45 1.47
CA GLN A 101 -4.86 17.83 1.56
C GLN A 101 -4.19 18.72 0.49
N ARG A 102 -4.92 19.73 0.00
CA ARG A 102 -4.31 20.78 -0.83
C ARG A 102 -3.52 21.73 0.06
N THR A 103 -2.38 22.16 -0.46
CA THR A 103 -1.62 23.29 0.09
C THR A 103 -2.40 24.60 -0.11
#